data_AF-A0A661N2T5-F1
#
_entry.id   AF-A0A661N2T5-F1
#
_cell.length_a   1.000
_cell.length_b   1.000
_cell.length_c   1.000
_cell.angle_alpha   90.00
_cell.angle_beta   90.00
_cell.angle_gamma   90.00
#
_symmetry.space_group_name_H-M   'P 1'
#
loop_
_entity.id
_entity.type
_entity.pdbx_description
1 polymer ?
#
loop_
_entity_poly.entity_id
_entity_poly.type
_entity_poly.pdbx_seq_one_letter_code
_entity_poly.pdbx_strand_id
1 'polypeptide(L)'
;MGLFTQQDGAKTLVWDAGSRTILAFVDAAKRRRRGIVIGAVVLLVLAGIGAFGAMRYLRAQAAERVIEGWSSLSGCLLGQPLEKGQTASLRFRAMQLTAVTNFEVKRQPAAGEPWPDRCGRHALQLNEGLKGTALGEGDGKELVASSEKLGELLAKKEYFWQDMSEAVDQTFEHATKSGIVLRGKPDIPKPPAAASALTADGLATGTSVSDRPVDLGKVNFELHGSSQIRFLVGDPAFERAPFLCSFGRDAARCTSLSKRIVAASPTDHRLLGTADENAPPLLFSGKAGADGVFRSDSGDLVEKASSIGGYVASDGFASVLALDKTGKRLELFRSTAGGEKTKRRLVIPTPFKVEQPRRDAQLLYGHLMVIGEKADELWLAGAQVDPGIRGLTRFEEIGKLRESDKGEGKEKPRLKPKAEPKLRLTGCKSSQAVVVRAVSEGKSVLSFRLNNRWSKPVQVPSATGTLSCQRSEAAITLVDTGRGSSPLASTITQHLCTPAECKSQTLTLRELLLGELGLAPAAVVAAIGLDGKLLVAWQAGQRGGLRFRLAPVGQIAQAPDVIIYDDLVLKGAVQQQSTLLDLRLLATESFALLLLNTTTGLHGIRVKPDGSYEPV
;
A
#
# COMPACT_ATOMS: atom_id res chain seq x y z
N MET A 1 6.87 34.64 71.38
CA MET A 1 7.35 34.47 72.77
C MET A 1 6.57 33.28 73.32
N GLY A 2 7.16 32.17 73.76
CA GLY A 2 8.34 32.01 74.64
C GLY A 2 7.85 32.08 76.10
N LEU A 3 8.17 31.19 77.05
CA LEU A 3 9.25 30.19 77.23
C LEU A 3 8.72 29.04 78.16
N PHE A 4 9.21 27.78 78.11
CA PHE A 4 10.22 27.15 79.02
C PHE A 4 10.04 27.45 80.54
N THR A 5 10.24 26.56 81.54
CA THR A 5 11.11 25.36 81.80
C THR A 5 10.48 24.52 82.97
N GLN A 6 10.76 23.21 83.20
CA GLN A 6 11.80 22.57 84.09
C GLN A 6 11.80 23.07 85.57
N GLN A 7 12.06 22.32 86.67
CA GLN A 7 12.93 21.14 86.90
C GLN A 7 12.74 20.42 88.30
N ASP A 8 13.22 19.17 88.39
CA ASP A 8 13.57 18.21 89.49
C ASP A 8 13.57 18.51 91.02
N GLY A 9 13.40 17.43 91.83
CA GLY A 9 14.09 17.15 93.12
C GLY A 9 13.19 16.72 94.30
N ALA A 10 13.58 15.91 95.32
CA ALA A 10 14.46 14.74 95.51
C ALA A 10 14.54 14.36 97.03
N LYS A 11 14.18 13.10 97.41
CA LYS A 11 14.51 12.37 98.69
C LYS A 11 13.91 12.96 100.01
N THR A 12 13.75 12.27 101.17
CA THR A 12 14.38 11.07 101.77
C THR A 12 13.46 10.22 102.70
N LEU A 13 13.73 8.90 102.78
CA LEU A 13 13.69 7.93 103.92
C LEU A 13 12.74 8.10 105.16
N VAL A 14 12.14 6.98 105.61
CA VAL A 14 12.41 6.22 106.88
C VAL A 14 11.54 4.92 106.94
N TRP A 15 11.95 3.90 107.70
CA TRP A 15 11.30 2.57 107.86
C TRP A 15 10.31 2.57 109.08
N ASP A 16 9.62 1.52 109.55
CA ASP A 16 9.62 0.06 109.30
C ASP A 16 8.26 -0.58 109.73
N ALA A 17 8.23 -1.91 109.91
CA ALA A 17 7.32 -2.72 110.73
C ALA A 17 5.87 -2.94 110.22
N GLY A 18 5.70 -3.99 109.40
CA GLY A 18 4.38 -4.52 109.01
C GLY A 18 4.41 -5.98 108.52
N SER A 19 5.39 -6.76 108.97
CA SER A 19 5.81 -8.00 108.32
C SER A 19 5.17 -9.26 108.92
N ARG A 20 4.48 -10.06 108.07
CA ARG A 20 4.60 -11.55 107.91
C ARG A 20 3.33 -12.34 107.56
N THR A 21 2.12 -11.78 107.59
CA THR A 21 0.89 -12.54 107.23
C THR A 21 0.39 -12.38 105.78
N ILE A 22 0.85 -11.37 105.04
CA ILE A 22 0.33 -11.08 103.67
C ILE A 22 1.09 -11.85 102.56
N LEU A 23 2.32 -12.31 102.81
CA LEU A 23 3.18 -12.90 101.77
C LEU A 23 2.71 -14.27 101.24
N ALA A 24 1.93 -15.04 102.00
CA ALA A 24 1.43 -16.35 101.56
C ALA A 24 0.33 -16.27 100.48
N PHE A 25 -0.55 -15.26 100.55
CA PHE A 25 -1.64 -15.11 99.57
C PHE A 25 -1.20 -14.41 98.27
N VAL A 26 -0.18 -13.53 98.34
CA VAL A 26 0.32 -12.81 97.16
C VAL A 26 1.03 -13.75 96.17
N ASP A 27 1.78 -14.75 96.64
CA ASP A 27 2.50 -15.66 95.74
C ASP A 27 1.62 -16.72 95.07
N ALA A 28 0.56 -17.18 95.73
CA ALA A 28 -0.46 -18.02 95.10
C ALA A 28 -1.20 -17.25 93.97
N ALA A 29 -1.57 -15.99 94.22
CA ALA A 29 -2.18 -15.13 93.21
C ALA A 29 -1.21 -14.79 92.06
N LYS A 30 0.09 -14.57 92.34
CA LYS A 30 1.12 -14.32 91.33
C LYS A 30 1.34 -15.51 90.39
N ARG A 31 1.36 -16.75 90.90
CA ARG A 31 1.50 -17.95 90.06
C ARG A 31 0.26 -18.18 89.20
N ARG A 32 -0.96 -18.01 89.74
CA ARG A 32 -2.20 -18.17 88.96
C ARG A 32 -2.36 -17.07 87.89
N ARG A 33 -2.04 -15.80 88.20
CA ARG A 33 -1.99 -14.71 87.19
C ARG A 33 -0.91 -14.94 86.13
N ARG A 34 0.29 -15.40 86.50
CA ARG A 34 1.34 -15.77 85.51
C ARG A 34 0.87 -16.89 84.58
N GLY A 35 0.22 -17.94 85.10
CA GLY A 35 -0.33 -19.02 84.27
C GLY A 35 -1.38 -18.54 83.27
N ILE A 36 -2.32 -17.68 83.70
CA ILE A 36 -3.35 -17.11 82.82
C ILE A 36 -2.76 -16.16 81.78
N VAL A 37 -1.82 -15.29 82.16
CA VAL A 37 -1.14 -14.37 81.24
C VAL A 37 -0.29 -15.13 80.22
N ILE A 38 0.46 -16.15 80.65
CA ILE A 38 1.26 -16.99 79.73
C ILE A 38 0.34 -17.77 78.78
N GLY A 39 -0.76 -18.36 79.29
CA GLY A 39 -1.74 -19.05 78.45
C GLY A 39 -2.40 -18.13 77.42
N ALA A 40 -2.79 -16.91 77.82
CA ALA A 40 -3.35 -15.92 76.92
C ALA A 40 -2.33 -15.44 75.86
N VAL A 41 -1.07 -15.23 76.25
CA VAL A 41 0.02 -14.88 75.31
C VAL A 41 0.30 -16.01 74.32
N VAL A 42 0.38 -17.27 74.77
CA VAL A 42 0.56 -18.43 73.89
C VAL A 42 -0.61 -18.56 72.91
N LEU A 43 -1.85 -18.38 73.38
CA LEU A 43 -3.04 -18.48 72.52
C LEU A 43 -3.12 -17.31 71.51
N LEU A 44 -2.71 -16.10 71.89
CA LEU A 44 -2.53 -14.96 70.98
C LEU A 44 -1.42 -15.18 69.95
N VAL A 45 -0.29 -15.77 70.34
CA VAL A 45 0.81 -16.10 69.43
C VAL A 45 0.39 -17.19 68.43
N LEU A 46 -0.28 -18.24 68.89
CA LEU A 46 -0.82 -19.29 68.00
C LEU A 46 -1.89 -18.73 67.04
N ALA A 47 -2.80 -17.89 67.52
CA ALA A 47 -3.77 -17.20 66.68
C ALA A 47 -3.10 -16.26 65.66
N GLY A 48 -2.06 -15.52 66.07
CA GLY A 48 -1.27 -14.65 65.20
C GLY A 48 -0.50 -15.41 64.12
N ILE A 49 0.12 -16.54 64.47
CA ILE A 49 0.79 -17.44 63.51
C ILE A 49 -0.24 -18.03 62.53
N GLY A 50 -1.41 -18.47 63.01
CA GLY A 50 -2.49 -18.96 62.17
C GLY A 50 -3.01 -17.90 61.18
N ALA A 51 -3.27 -16.69 61.66
CA ALA A 51 -3.71 -15.56 60.83
C ALA A 51 -2.64 -15.15 59.80
N PHE A 52 -1.36 -15.11 60.19
CA PHE A 52 -0.26 -14.82 59.26
C PHE A 52 -0.09 -15.92 58.20
N GLY A 53 -0.20 -17.19 58.59
CA GLY A 53 -0.16 -18.33 57.68
C GLY A 53 -1.30 -18.31 56.65
N ALA A 54 -2.53 -18.09 57.12
CA ALA A 54 -3.70 -17.93 56.26
C ALA A 54 -3.55 -16.74 55.31
N MET A 55 -3.11 -15.58 55.80
CA MET A 55 -2.85 -14.39 54.98
C MET A 55 -1.77 -14.63 53.93
N ARG A 56 -0.68 -15.33 54.28
CA ARG A 56 0.38 -15.69 53.32
C ARG A 56 -0.12 -16.67 52.25
N TYR A 57 -0.94 -17.65 52.64
CA TYR A 57 -1.55 -18.60 51.72
C TYR A 57 -2.52 -17.93 50.73
N LEU A 58 -3.40 -17.05 51.23
CA LEU A 58 -4.31 -16.27 50.39
C LEU A 58 -3.55 -15.34 49.43
N ARG A 59 -2.50 -14.67 49.90
CA ARG A 59 -1.60 -13.86 49.05
C ARG A 59 -0.90 -14.71 47.98
N ALA A 60 -0.45 -15.91 48.32
CA ALA A 60 0.18 -16.83 47.36
C ALA A 60 -0.83 -17.30 46.31
N GLN A 61 -2.04 -17.74 46.70
CA GLN A 61 -3.09 -18.11 45.76
C GLN A 61 -3.49 -16.95 44.83
N ALA A 62 -3.60 -15.73 45.36
CA ALA A 62 -3.97 -14.58 44.55
C ALA A 62 -2.84 -14.18 43.57
N ALA A 63 -1.57 -14.22 44.00
CA ALA A 63 -0.42 -14.04 43.11
C ALA A 63 -0.37 -15.12 42.00
N GLU A 64 -0.68 -16.37 42.31
CA GLU A 64 -0.82 -17.45 41.32
C GLU A 64 -1.93 -17.15 40.29
N ARG A 65 -3.10 -16.67 40.74
CA ARG A 65 -4.18 -16.24 39.82
C ARG A 65 -3.79 -15.07 38.93
N VAL A 66 -3.05 -14.08 39.46
CA VAL A 66 -2.52 -12.95 38.67
C VAL A 66 -1.53 -13.45 37.61
N ILE A 67 -0.60 -14.33 37.98
CA ILE A 67 0.36 -14.93 37.05
C ILE A 67 -0.36 -15.77 35.99
N GLU A 68 -1.35 -16.57 36.37
CA GLU A 68 -2.12 -17.39 35.44
C GLU A 68 -2.96 -16.53 34.48
N GLY A 69 -3.66 -15.52 34.99
CA GLY A 69 -4.45 -14.57 34.19
C GLY A 69 -3.57 -13.80 33.21
N TRP A 70 -2.44 -13.27 33.69
CA TRP A 70 -1.45 -12.57 32.86
C TRP A 70 -0.87 -13.46 31.76
N SER A 71 -0.43 -14.66 32.11
CA SER A 71 0.12 -15.64 31.16
C SER A 71 -0.94 -16.08 30.13
N SER A 72 -2.20 -16.21 30.57
CA SER A 72 -3.33 -16.55 29.69
C SER A 72 -3.67 -15.42 28.73
N LEU A 73 -3.68 -14.17 29.20
CA LEU A 73 -3.93 -12.98 28.37
C LEU A 73 -2.79 -12.77 27.36
N SER A 74 -1.54 -12.76 27.81
CA SER A 74 -0.36 -12.55 26.97
C SER A 74 -0.22 -13.65 25.92
N GLY A 75 -0.39 -14.93 26.32
CA GLY A 75 -0.35 -16.06 25.39
C GLY A 75 -1.50 -16.04 24.37
N CYS A 76 -2.68 -15.54 24.76
CA CYS A 76 -3.82 -15.39 23.84
C CYS A 76 -3.62 -14.25 22.84
N LEU A 77 -3.13 -13.09 23.30
CA LEU A 77 -2.95 -11.90 22.46
C LEU A 77 -1.74 -11.99 21.53
N LEU A 78 -0.58 -12.42 22.06
CA LEU A 78 0.72 -12.33 21.38
C LEU A 78 1.41 -13.68 21.14
N GLY A 79 0.92 -14.77 21.73
CA GLY A 79 1.45 -16.12 21.55
C GLY A 79 2.80 -16.33 22.21
N GLN A 80 3.87 -15.86 21.57
CA GLN A 80 5.25 -15.95 22.06
C GLN A 80 5.66 -14.68 22.83
N PRO A 81 6.67 -14.77 23.73
CA PRO A 81 7.28 -13.59 24.34
C PRO A 81 7.75 -12.56 23.31
N LEU A 82 7.67 -11.28 23.66
CA LEU A 82 8.11 -10.18 22.78
C LEU A 82 9.62 -10.25 22.51
N GLU A 83 9.99 -9.91 21.28
CA GLU A 83 11.38 -9.73 20.89
C GLU A 83 11.94 -8.43 21.47
N LYS A 84 13.28 -8.35 21.63
CA LYS A 84 13.94 -7.19 22.20
C LYS A 84 13.69 -5.95 21.33
N GLY A 85 12.94 -4.98 21.88
CA GLY A 85 12.59 -3.72 21.20
C GLY A 85 11.26 -3.75 20.45
N GLN A 86 10.54 -4.88 20.42
CA GLN A 86 9.19 -4.95 19.87
C GLN A 86 8.14 -4.59 20.93
N THR A 87 7.22 -3.68 20.62
CA THR A 87 6.09 -3.35 21.50
C THR A 87 4.97 -4.40 21.40
N ALA A 88 4.10 -4.44 22.41
CA ALA A 88 2.94 -5.32 22.40
C ALA A 88 1.95 -4.91 21.31
N SER A 89 1.72 -3.61 21.12
CA SER A 89 0.88 -3.04 20.07
C SER A 89 1.33 -3.42 18.66
N LEU A 90 2.63 -3.36 18.34
CA LEU A 90 3.13 -3.73 17.01
C LEU A 90 2.89 -5.21 16.70
N ARG A 91 3.17 -6.11 17.65
CA ARG A 91 2.93 -7.55 17.46
C ARG A 91 1.43 -7.85 17.34
N PHE A 92 0.62 -7.25 18.20
CA PHE A 92 -0.84 -7.35 18.13
C PHE A 92 -1.40 -6.83 16.80
N ARG A 93 -0.89 -5.68 16.32
CA ARG A 93 -1.25 -5.06 15.05
C ARG A 93 -0.93 -5.96 13.85
N ALA A 94 0.26 -6.56 13.81
CA ALA A 94 0.61 -7.51 12.76
C ALA A 94 -0.31 -8.75 12.76
N MET A 95 -0.78 -9.20 13.93
CA MET A 95 -1.79 -10.26 14.04
C MET A 95 -3.19 -9.79 13.63
N GLN A 96 -3.57 -8.54 13.93
CA GLN A 96 -4.82 -7.90 13.50
C GLN A 96 -4.94 -7.89 11.96
N LEU A 97 -3.86 -7.56 11.25
CA LEU A 97 -3.81 -7.58 9.78
C LEU A 97 -4.07 -8.98 9.17
N THR A 98 -3.59 -10.04 9.80
CA THR A 98 -3.91 -11.42 9.39
C THR A 98 -5.32 -11.83 9.83
N ALA A 99 -5.77 -11.40 11.01
CA ALA A 99 -7.04 -11.84 11.55
C ALA A 99 -8.24 -11.38 10.72
N VAL A 100 -8.16 -10.17 10.13
CA VAL A 100 -9.24 -9.60 9.30
C VAL A 100 -9.49 -10.35 7.98
N THR A 101 -8.58 -11.22 7.50
CA THR A 101 -8.81 -12.04 6.28
C THR A 101 -9.52 -13.35 6.55
N ASN A 102 -9.46 -13.86 7.79
CA ASN A 102 -10.18 -15.08 8.11
C ASN A 102 -11.67 -14.79 7.92
N PHE A 103 -12.35 -15.54 7.05
CA PHE A 103 -13.80 -15.43 6.83
C PHE A 103 -14.56 -15.59 8.14
N GLU A 104 -15.72 -14.95 8.34
CA GLU A 104 -16.55 -15.16 9.54
C GLU A 104 -16.81 -16.66 9.83
N VAL A 105 -17.04 -17.45 8.78
CA VAL A 105 -17.25 -18.91 8.86
C VAL A 105 -15.98 -19.69 9.26
N LYS A 106 -14.78 -19.14 9.01
CA LYS A 106 -13.48 -19.68 9.47
C LYS A 106 -12.99 -19.04 10.78
N ARG A 107 -13.57 -17.90 11.20
CA ARG A 107 -13.26 -17.20 12.45
C ARG A 107 -13.86 -17.88 13.68
N GLN A 108 -14.90 -18.70 13.51
CA GLN A 108 -15.29 -19.68 14.53
C GLN A 108 -14.30 -20.84 14.48
N PRO A 109 -13.32 -20.96 15.41
CA PRO A 109 -12.71 -22.25 15.67
C PRO A 109 -13.81 -23.24 16.08
N ALA A 110 -13.57 -24.54 15.90
CA ALA A 110 -14.47 -25.61 16.34
C ALA A 110 -14.70 -25.68 17.88
N ALA A 111 -14.28 -24.67 18.63
CA ALA A 111 -14.23 -24.60 20.09
C ALA A 111 -14.55 -23.21 20.69
N GLY A 112 -15.14 -22.26 19.95
CA GLY A 112 -15.71 -21.04 20.53
C GLY A 112 -15.37 -19.72 19.83
N GLU A 113 -15.09 -18.69 20.63
CA GLU A 113 -14.96 -17.28 20.20
C GLU A 113 -13.74 -17.01 19.30
N PRO A 114 -13.86 -16.04 18.36
CA PRO A 114 -12.76 -15.60 17.51
C PRO A 114 -11.64 -14.91 18.30
N TRP A 115 -10.48 -14.72 17.67
CA TRP A 115 -9.44 -13.82 18.18
C TRP A 115 -9.67 -12.42 17.60
N PRO A 116 -9.44 -11.33 18.36
CA PRO A 116 -9.02 -11.29 19.77
C PRO A 116 -10.12 -11.47 20.84
N ASP A 117 -11.42 -11.52 20.52
CA ASP A 117 -12.54 -11.60 21.50
C ASP A 117 -12.30 -12.58 22.65
N ARG A 118 -11.91 -13.83 22.31
CA ARG A 118 -11.65 -14.90 23.29
C ARG A 118 -10.56 -14.59 24.32
N CYS A 119 -9.77 -13.54 24.11
CA CYS A 119 -8.78 -13.05 25.06
C CYS A 119 -9.39 -12.12 26.12
N GLY A 120 -10.57 -11.54 25.88
CA GLY A 120 -11.28 -10.67 26.83
C GLY A 120 -11.57 -11.36 28.16
N ARG A 121 -11.95 -12.65 28.14
CA ARG A 121 -12.11 -13.46 29.37
C ARG A 121 -10.82 -13.56 30.20
N HIS A 122 -9.65 -13.54 29.55
CA HIS A 122 -8.35 -13.60 30.23
C HIS A 122 -7.93 -12.22 30.76
N ALA A 123 -8.36 -11.13 30.13
CA ALA A 123 -8.24 -9.77 30.68
C ALA A 123 -9.13 -9.59 31.92
N LEU A 124 -10.37 -10.12 31.90
CA LEU A 124 -11.23 -10.14 33.07
C LEU A 124 -10.63 -10.98 34.22
N GLN A 125 -10.13 -12.19 33.94
CA GLN A 125 -9.44 -13.03 34.93
C GLN A 125 -8.22 -12.33 35.57
N LEU A 126 -7.46 -11.56 34.78
CA LEU A 126 -6.36 -10.74 35.30
C LEU A 126 -6.87 -9.62 36.22
N ASN A 127 -7.87 -8.85 35.77
CA ASN A 127 -8.49 -7.78 36.54
C ASN A 127 -9.07 -8.29 37.88
N GLU A 128 -9.85 -9.38 37.85
CA GLU A 128 -10.38 -10.05 39.04
C GLU A 128 -9.28 -10.62 39.95
N GLY A 129 -8.20 -11.16 39.38
CA GLY A 129 -7.05 -11.64 40.14
C GLY A 129 -6.29 -10.53 40.87
N LEU A 130 -6.23 -9.32 40.30
CA LEU A 130 -5.58 -8.16 40.90
C LEU A 130 -6.46 -7.52 42.01
N LYS A 131 -7.78 -7.48 41.81
CA LYS A 131 -8.77 -6.96 42.78
C LYS A 131 -8.70 -7.75 44.09
N GLY A 132 -8.21 -7.09 45.15
CA GLY A 132 -8.02 -7.70 46.48
C GLY A 132 -6.60 -8.19 46.78
N THR A 133 -5.61 -7.87 45.93
CA THR A 133 -4.18 -8.12 46.19
C THR A 133 -3.44 -6.83 46.48
N ALA A 134 -2.27 -6.94 47.12
CA ALA A 134 -1.32 -5.82 47.21
C ALA A 134 -0.79 -5.38 45.83
N LEU A 135 -0.91 -6.22 44.79
CA LEU A 135 -0.65 -5.89 43.39
C LEU A 135 -1.84 -5.18 42.70
N GLY A 136 -2.96 -4.96 43.40
CA GLY A 136 -4.03 -4.06 42.97
C GLY A 136 -3.98 -2.68 43.65
N GLU A 137 -3.03 -2.49 44.58
CA GLU A 137 -2.78 -1.26 45.32
C GLU A 137 -1.49 -0.59 44.82
N GLY A 138 -1.29 0.70 45.12
CA GLY A 138 -0.11 1.45 44.68
C GLY A 138 0.06 1.41 43.16
N ASP A 139 1.29 1.12 42.70
CA ASP A 139 1.68 1.02 41.29
C ASP A 139 0.82 0.00 40.50
N GLY A 140 0.29 -1.03 41.17
CA GLY A 140 -0.55 -2.05 40.56
C GLY A 140 -1.96 -1.57 40.18
N LYS A 141 -2.40 -0.43 40.71
CA LYS A 141 -3.69 0.21 40.35
C LYS A 141 -3.75 0.57 38.86
N GLU A 142 -2.61 0.92 38.27
CA GLU A 142 -2.52 1.23 36.83
C GLU A 142 -2.77 -0.03 35.98
N LEU A 143 -2.36 -1.21 36.45
CA LEU A 143 -2.61 -2.49 35.76
C LEU A 143 -4.07 -2.94 35.88
N VAL A 144 -4.72 -2.70 37.03
CA VAL A 144 -6.17 -2.92 37.19
C VAL A 144 -6.93 -2.10 36.14
N ALA A 145 -6.64 -0.80 36.06
CA ALA A 145 -7.32 0.09 35.11
C ALA A 145 -7.03 -0.25 33.64
N SER A 146 -5.77 -0.58 33.27
CA SER A 146 -5.45 -0.91 31.87
C SER A 146 -6.00 -2.28 31.45
N SER A 147 -5.96 -3.30 32.33
CA SER A 147 -6.57 -4.61 32.05
C SER A 147 -8.09 -4.56 31.95
N GLU A 148 -8.76 -3.70 32.74
CA GLU A 148 -10.21 -3.43 32.63
C GLU A 148 -10.55 -2.77 31.29
N LYS A 149 -9.88 -1.66 30.94
CA LYS A 149 -10.03 -0.95 29.65
C LYS A 149 -9.76 -1.89 28.45
N LEU A 150 -8.74 -2.74 28.53
CA LEU A 150 -8.44 -3.73 27.49
C LEU A 150 -9.52 -4.81 27.41
N GLY A 151 -10.00 -5.32 28.53
CA GLY A 151 -11.12 -6.27 28.58
C GLY A 151 -12.41 -5.71 27.96
N GLU A 152 -12.75 -4.45 28.24
CA GLU A 152 -13.87 -3.75 27.62
C GLU A 152 -13.73 -3.60 26.10
N LEU A 153 -12.52 -3.30 25.61
CA LEU A 153 -12.26 -3.19 24.17
C LEU A 153 -12.36 -4.55 23.47
N LEU A 154 -11.84 -5.61 24.10
CA LEU A 154 -11.93 -6.99 23.62
C LEU A 154 -13.36 -7.55 23.64
N ALA A 155 -14.27 -7.00 24.44
CA ALA A 155 -15.67 -7.42 24.50
C ALA A 155 -16.58 -6.71 23.47
N LYS A 156 -16.11 -5.68 22.76
CA LYS A 156 -16.90 -4.93 21.78
C LYS A 156 -16.88 -5.64 20.42
N LYS A 157 -18.05 -5.94 19.84
CA LYS A 157 -18.24 -6.67 18.57
C LYS A 157 -17.53 -6.11 17.31
N GLU A 158 -16.93 -4.92 17.36
CA GLU A 158 -16.20 -4.28 16.25
C GLU A 158 -14.68 -4.26 16.41
N TYR A 159 -14.16 -4.88 17.48
CA TYR A 159 -12.75 -5.07 17.85
C TYR A 159 -11.73 -5.15 16.70
N PHE A 160 -12.00 -5.88 15.61
CA PHE A 160 -11.09 -5.99 14.45
C PHE A 160 -10.72 -4.63 13.82
N TRP A 161 -11.62 -3.65 13.94
CA TRP A 161 -11.47 -2.31 13.37
C TRP A 161 -11.14 -1.25 14.42
N GLN A 162 -11.12 -1.61 15.71
CA GLN A 162 -10.78 -0.70 16.78
C GLN A 162 -9.26 -0.57 16.95
N ASP A 163 -8.83 0.61 17.38
CA ASP A 163 -7.48 0.79 17.87
C ASP A 163 -7.39 0.33 19.32
N MET A 164 -6.60 -0.71 19.57
CA MET A 164 -6.31 -1.21 20.91
C MET A 164 -4.86 -0.95 21.32
N SER A 165 -4.07 -0.26 20.50
CA SER A 165 -2.61 -0.15 20.65
C SER A 165 -2.21 0.42 22.00
N GLU A 166 -2.84 1.53 22.41
CA GLU A 166 -2.62 2.19 23.71
C GLU A 166 -2.97 1.27 24.88
N ALA A 167 -4.14 0.61 24.84
CA ALA A 167 -4.60 -0.26 25.93
C ALA A 167 -3.76 -1.54 26.05
N VAL A 168 -3.32 -2.09 24.91
CA VAL A 168 -2.38 -3.22 24.85
C VAL A 168 -1.03 -2.81 25.44
N ASP A 169 -0.40 -1.74 24.97
CA ASP A 169 0.91 -1.32 25.50
C ASP A 169 0.84 -0.95 26.99
N GLN A 170 -0.18 -0.19 27.43
CA GLN A 170 -0.40 0.12 28.86
C GLN A 170 -0.53 -1.15 29.72
N THR A 171 -1.26 -2.17 29.25
CA THR A 171 -1.42 -3.42 30.01
C THR A 171 -0.08 -4.17 30.12
N PHE A 172 0.69 -4.24 29.03
CA PHE A 172 2.00 -4.90 29.02
C PHE A 172 3.08 -4.14 29.81
N GLU A 173 3.09 -2.82 29.73
CA GLU A 173 4.00 -1.97 30.50
C GLU A 173 3.72 -2.07 32.00
N HIS A 174 2.46 -1.94 32.43
CA HIS A 174 2.10 -2.01 33.84
C HIS A 174 2.32 -3.42 34.43
N ALA A 175 2.08 -4.50 33.66
CA ALA A 175 2.40 -5.86 34.09
C ALA A 175 3.90 -6.10 34.26
N THR A 176 4.71 -5.50 33.38
CA THR A 176 6.18 -5.53 33.47
C THR A 176 6.69 -4.74 34.67
N LYS A 177 6.17 -3.51 34.89
CA LYS A 177 6.46 -2.68 36.08
C LYS A 177 6.10 -3.39 37.39
N SER A 178 4.98 -4.12 37.40
CA SER A 178 4.51 -4.92 38.54
C SER A 178 5.30 -6.22 38.76
N GLY A 179 6.31 -6.52 37.93
CA GLY A 179 7.18 -7.69 38.08
C GLY A 179 6.49 -9.04 37.81
N ILE A 180 5.38 -9.06 37.06
CA ILE A 180 4.61 -10.28 36.82
C ILE A 180 5.31 -11.14 35.76
N VAL A 181 5.87 -12.27 36.19
CA VAL A 181 6.59 -13.20 35.31
C VAL A 181 5.60 -14.08 34.53
N LEU A 182 5.80 -14.19 33.21
CA LEU A 182 5.06 -15.12 32.36
C LEU A 182 5.43 -16.58 32.69
N ARG A 183 4.43 -17.45 32.83
CA ARG A 183 4.60 -18.91 32.86
C ARG A 183 4.00 -19.53 31.61
N GLY A 184 4.72 -20.47 31.00
CA GLY A 184 4.22 -21.20 29.84
C GLY A 184 2.97 -22.00 30.19
N LYS A 185 1.84 -21.70 29.52
CA LYS A 185 0.59 -22.45 29.66
C LYS A 185 0.29 -23.17 28.34
N PRO A 186 0.24 -24.51 28.30
CA PRO A 186 0.21 -25.25 27.04
C PRO A 186 -1.10 -25.10 26.25
N ASP A 187 -2.23 -24.90 26.92
CA ASP A 187 -3.57 -25.09 26.34
C ASP A 187 -4.30 -23.81 25.91
N ILE A 188 -3.56 -22.73 25.60
CA ILE A 188 -4.17 -21.48 25.09
C ILE A 188 -4.24 -21.55 23.54
N PRO A 189 -5.43 -21.36 22.92
CA PRO A 189 -5.54 -21.28 21.47
C PRO A 189 -4.73 -20.10 20.90
N LYS A 190 -3.64 -20.43 20.21
CA LYS A 190 -2.65 -19.48 19.67
C LYS A 190 -3.32 -18.36 18.82
N PRO A 191 -2.82 -17.12 18.87
CA PRO A 191 -3.28 -16.06 17.97
C PRO A 191 -3.01 -16.41 16.50
N PRO A 192 -3.63 -15.69 15.54
CA PRO A 192 -3.21 -15.71 14.15
C PRO A 192 -1.71 -15.43 14.00
N ALA A 193 -1.09 -15.95 12.93
CA ALA A 193 0.28 -15.58 12.60
C ALA A 193 0.38 -14.07 12.33
N ALA A 194 1.44 -13.42 12.85
CA ALA A 194 1.70 -12.02 12.56
C ALA A 194 2.03 -11.83 11.07
N ALA A 195 1.41 -10.84 10.42
CA ALA A 195 1.71 -10.48 9.05
C ALA A 195 3.13 -9.90 8.92
N SER A 196 3.87 -10.31 7.88
CA SER A 196 5.18 -9.76 7.54
C SER A 196 5.07 -8.59 6.55
N ALA A 197 4.20 -7.63 6.87
CA ALA A 197 3.97 -6.45 6.03
C ALA A 197 5.13 -5.44 6.14
N LEU A 198 5.39 -4.72 5.06
CA LEU A 198 6.28 -3.55 5.05
C LEU A 198 5.67 -2.42 5.89
N THR A 199 6.49 -1.53 6.44
CA THR A 199 6.05 -0.35 7.19
C THR A 199 6.63 0.92 6.57
N ALA A 200 6.16 2.10 6.99
CA ALA A 200 6.69 3.37 6.50
C ALA A 200 8.20 3.52 6.78
N ASP A 201 8.66 3.01 7.93
CA ASP A 201 10.07 2.94 8.30
C ASP A 201 10.82 1.92 7.43
N GLY A 202 10.26 0.72 7.25
CA GLY A 202 10.87 -0.34 6.46
C GLY A 202 11.13 0.09 5.01
N LEU A 203 10.16 0.76 4.38
CA LEU A 203 10.35 1.37 3.06
C LEU A 203 11.41 2.47 3.08
N ALA A 204 11.44 3.33 4.10
CA ALA A 204 12.42 4.40 4.24
C ALA A 204 13.86 3.92 4.51
N THR A 205 14.06 2.69 5.00
CA THR A 205 15.40 2.06 5.08
C THR A 205 15.92 1.54 3.74
N GLY A 206 15.03 1.37 2.75
CA GLY A 206 15.40 0.96 1.40
C GLY A 206 15.82 2.12 0.50
N THR A 207 16.07 1.83 -0.78
CA THR A 207 16.25 2.87 -1.79
C THR A 207 14.88 3.45 -2.15
N SER A 208 14.58 4.67 -1.72
CA SER A 208 13.33 5.34 -2.08
C SER A 208 13.42 6.06 -3.43
N VAL A 209 12.29 6.14 -4.14
CA VAL A 209 12.12 7.01 -5.31
C VAL A 209 12.15 8.47 -4.89
N SER A 210 11.78 8.76 -3.64
CA SER A 210 11.87 10.08 -3.02
C SER A 210 11.87 9.97 -1.50
N ASP A 211 12.62 10.83 -0.80
CA ASP A 211 12.72 10.92 0.66
C ASP A 211 11.57 11.71 1.31
N ARG A 212 10.69 12.30 0.50
CA ARG A 212 9.50 13.05 0.92
C ARG A 212 8.31 12.73 0.00
N PRO A 213 7.07 12.91 0.48
CA PRO A 213 5.86 12.68 -0.31
C PRO A 213 5.87 13.39 -1.67
N VAL A 214 5.33 12.74 -2.69
CA VAL A 214 5.19 13.28 -4.05
C VAL A 214 3.72 13.22 -4.45
N ASP A 215 3.13 14.36 -4.81
CA ASP A 215 1.82 14.39 -5.47
C ASP A 215 1.90 13.62 -6.80
N LEU A 216 1.26 12.45 -6.88
CA LEU A 216 1.28 11.59 -8.08
C LEU A 216 0.60 12.26 -9.28
N GLY A 217 -0.21 13.31 -9.06
CA GLY A 217 -0.74 14.18 -10.12
C GLY A 217 0.33 15.02 -10.82
N LYS A 218 1.47 15.28 -10.17
CA LYS A 218 2.65 15.97 -10.76
C LYS A 218 3.66 15.01 -11.39
N VAL A 219 3.48 13.69 -11.24
CA VAL A 219 4.37 12.69 -11.83
C VAL A 219 3.93 12.40 -13.27
N ASN A 220 4.85 12.60 -14.20
CA ASN A 220 4.62 12.40 -15.63
C ASN A 220 5.04 10.99 -16.04
N PHE A 221 4.08 10.08 -16.15
CA PHE A 221 4.29 8.68 -16.53
C PHE A 221 4.45 8.52 -18.05
N GLU A 222 5.23 7.52 -18.49
CA GLU A 222 5.29 7.13 -19.91
C GLU A 222 3.88 6.70 -20.39
N LEU A 223 3.39 7.35 -21.46
CA LEU A 223 2.03 7.12 -21.97
C LEU A 223 1.89 5.77 -22.70
N HIS A 224 3.00 5.23 -23.19
CA HIS A 224 3.05 4.06 -24.07
C HIS A 224 3.89 2.97 -23.40
N GLY A 225 3.28 1.86 -22.99
CA GLY A 225 3.94 0.85 -22.16
C GLY A 225 5.13 0.17 -22.86
N SER A 226 6.30 0.13 -22.23
CA SER A 226 7.50 -0.53 -22.78
C SER A 226 7.94 -1.73 -21.93
N SER A 227 9.05 -2.37 -22.27
CA SER A 227 9.68 -3.38 -21.40
C SER A 227 10.27 -2.79 -20.11
N GLN A 228 10.29 -1.47 -19.98
CA GLN A 228 10.61 -0.72 -18.77
C GLN A 228 9.46 0.20 -18.37
N ILE A 229 9.28 0.41 -17.06
CA ILE A 229 8.38 1.43 -16.52
C ILE A 229 9.19 2.70 -16.29
N ARG A 230 8.77 3.81 -16.91
CA ARG A 230 9.43 5.10 -16.76
C ARG A 230 8.46 6.19 -16.34
N PHE A 231 8.93 7.08 -15.48
CA PHE A 231 8.19 8.27 -15.07
C PHE A 231 9.13 9.39 -14.64
N LEU A 232 8.67 10.63 -14.78
CA LEU A 232 9.40 11.82 -14.41
C LEU A 232 8.74 12.51 -13.21
N VAL A 233 9.54 12.81 -12.18
CA VAL A 233 9.13 13.67 -11.07
C VAL A 233 9.60 15.09 -11.38
N GLY A 234 8.64 15.99 -11.58
CA GLY A 234 8.87 17.41 -11.91
C GLY A 234 8.49 18.39 -10.79
N ASP A 235 8.28 17.91 -9.57
CA ASP A 235 7.89 18.77 -8.44
C ASP A 235 9.10 19.59 -7.93
N PRO A 236 9.06 20.94 -7.99
CA PRO A 236 10.16 21.80 -7.56
C PRO A 236 10.43 21.76 -6.05
N ALA A 237 9.61 21.08 -5.24
CA ALA A 237 9.92 20.80 -3.84
C ALA A 237 11.19 19.96 -3.64
N PHE A 238 11.68 19.26 -4.68
CA PHE A 238 12.88 18.44 -4.65
C PHE A 238 14.08 19.14 -5.28
N GLU A 239 15.17 19.29 -4.52
CA GLU A 239 16.42 19.90 -5.00
C GLU A 239 16.99 19.21 -6.25
N ARG A 240 16.78 17.89 -6.36
CA ARG A 240 17.23 17.06 -7.49
C ARG A 240 16.26 17.02 -8.67
N ALA A 241 15.10 17.69 -8.58
CA ALA A 241 14.11 17.70 -9.65
C ALA A 241 14.48 18.72 -10.75
N PRO A 242 14.01 18.49 -11.99
CA PRO A 242 13.31 17.30 -12.45
C PRO A 242 14.22 16.07 -12.54
N PHE A 243 13.68 14.88 -12.22
CA PHE A 243 14.41 13.60 -12.34
C PHE A 243 13.56 12.50 -12.99
N LEU A 244 14.22 11.69 -13.82
CA LEU A 244 13.65 10.54 -14.52
C LEU A 244 13.96 9.26 -13.74
N CYS A 245 12.94 8.48 -13.43
CA CYS A 245 13.08 7.13 -12.92
C CYS A 245 12.75 6.11 -14.00
N SER A 246 13.55 5.04 -14.08
CA SER A 246 13.37 3.91 -15.00
C SER A 246 13.55 2.61 -14.23
N PHE A 247 12.56 1.72 -14.37
CA PHE A 247 12.51 0.40 -13.76
C PHE A 247 12.48 -0.63 -14.87
N GLY A 248 13.52 -1.45 -14.96
CA GLY A 248 13.54 -2.68 -15.74
C GLY A 248 13.35 -3.91 -14.87
N ARG A 249 13.52 -5.09 -15.48
CA ARG A 249 13.41 -6.39 -14.82
C ARG A 249 14.34 -6.50 -13.61
N ASP A 250 15.61 -6.17 -13.80
CA ASP A 250 16.68 -6.42 -12.81
C ASP A 250 17.35 -5.13 -12.29
N ALA A 251 16.90 -3.96 -12.74
CA ALA A 251 17.48 -2.66 -12.39
C ALA A 251 16.41 -1.59 -12.15
N ALA A 252 16.64 -0.74 -11.13
CA ALA A 252 15.90 0.48 -10.87
C ALA A 252 16.90 1.65 -10.83
N ARG A 253 16.58 2.78 -11.46
CA ARG A 253 17.46 3.96 -11.49
C ARG A 253 16.66 5.25 -11.60
N CYS A 254 16.92 6.19 -10.70
CA CYS A 254 16.47 7.58 -10.81
C CYS A 254 17.68 8.50 -11.08
N THR A 255 17.55 9.39 -12.07
CA THR A 255 18.61 10.34 -12.48
C THR A 255 18.02 11.73 -12.70
N SER A 256 18.61 12.75 -12.08
CA SER A 256 18.33 14.15 -12.41
C SER A 256 18.58 14.42 -13.89
N LEU A 257 17.74 15.27 -14.48
CA LEU A 257 17.90 15.68 -15.87
C LEU A 257 19.13 16.57 -16.05
N SER A 258 19.71 16.57 -17.24
CA SER A 258 20.87 17.42 -17.54
C SER A 258 20.49 18.90 -17.47
N LYS A 259 21.44 19.76 -17.07
CA LYS A 259 21.23 21.22 -16.97
C LYS A 259 20.68 21.85 -18.26
N ARG A 260 20.97 21.27 -19.43
CA ARG A 260 20.44 21.72 -20.74
C ARG A 260 18.93 21.49 -20.87
N ILE A 261 18.43 20.36 -20.36
CA ILE A 261 17.00 20.04 -20.39
C ILE A 261 16.25 20.95 -19.41
N VAL A 262 16.74 21.06 -18.16
CA VAL A 262 16.14 21.90 -17.12
C VAL A 262 16.11 23.38 -17.52
N ALA A 263 17.16 23.88 -18.19
CA ALA A 263 17.20 25.25 -18.69
C ALA A 263 16.20 25.52 -19.84
N ALA A 264 15.68 24.49 -20.52
CA ALA A 264 14.67 24.66 -21.57
C ALA A 264 13.25 24.79 -21.01
N SER A 265 12.93 24.09 -19.92
CA SER A 265 11.72 24.29 -19.12
C SER A 265 11.98 23.71 -17.72
N PRO A 266 11.83 24.47 -16.61
CA PRO A 266 12.20 23.94 -15.30
C PRO A 266 11.29 22.81 -14.77
N THR A 267 10.03 22.74 -15.20
CA THR A 267 9.00 21.84 -14.60
C THR A 267 8.04 21.16 -15.58
N ASP A 268 7.78 21.71 -16.79
CA ASP A 268 6.89 21.05 -17.77
C ASP A 268 7.70 20.17 -18.72
N HIS A 269 7.87 18.91 -18.33
CA HIS A 269 8.53 17.87 -19.11
C HIS A 269 7.66 16.61 -19.15
N ARG A 270 7.57 15.98 -20.33
CA ARG A 270 6.68 14.82 -20.55
C ARG A 270 7.35 13.68 -21.30
N LEU A 271 6.87 12.46 -21.05
CA LEU A 271 7.26 11.23 -21.75
C LEU A 271 6.20 10.89 -22.83
N LEU A 272 6.22 11.63 -23.94
CA LEU A 272 5.27 11.47 -25.06
C LEU A 272 5.76 10.51 -26.15
N GLY A 273 7.00 10.05 -26.06
CA GLY A 273 7.65 9.16 -27.01
C GLY A 273 7.53 7.69 -26.59
N THR A 274 8.19 6.86 -27.39
CA THR A 274 8.46 5.44 -27.13
C THR A 274 9.98 5.22 -27.20
N ALA A 275 10.46 4.16 -26.58
CA ALA A 275 11.85 3.72 -26.72
C ALA A 275 11.90 2.20 -26.87
N ASP A 276 12.97 1.71 -27.49
CA ASP A 276 13.35 0.31 -27.38
C ASP A 276 13.79 -0.05 -25.95
N GLU A 277 14.00 -1.34 -25.73
CA GLU A 277 14.56 -1.83 -24.48
C GLU A 277 15.95 -1.24 -24.25
N ASN A 278 16.21 -0.77 -23.03
CA ASN A 278 17.43 -0.06 -22.61
C ASN A 278 17.75 1.24 -23.36
N ALA A 279 16.98 1.62 -24.39
CA ALA A 279 17.12 2.91 -25.05
C ALA A 279 16.63 4.06 -24.15
N PRO A 280 17.31 5.21 -24.13
CA PRO A 280 16.91 6.36 -23.34
C PRO A 280 15.66 7.03 -23.94
N PRO A 281 14.62 7.34 -23.15
CA PRO A 281 13.42 8.01 -23.67
C PRO A 281 13.71 9.44 -24.14
N LEU A 282 12.79 9.96 -24.97
CA LEU A 282 12.73 11.39 -25.29
C LEU A 282 11.92 12.15 -24.23
N LEU A 283 12.46 13.30 -23.85
CA LEU A 283 11.85 14.25 -22.92
C LEU A 283 11.33 15.44 -23.71
N PHE A 284 10.04 15.72 -23.59
CA PHE A 284 9.35 16.77 -24.32
C PHE A 284 9.12 17.95 -23.37
N SER A 285 9.87 19.04 -23.56
CA SER A 285 9.81 20.25 -22.73
C SER A 285 8.75 21.24 -23.23
N GLY A 286 8.01 21.82 -22.29
CA GLY A 286 6.87 22.69 -22.55
C GLY A 286 5.69 21.96 -23.18
N LYS A 287 4.73 22.73 -23.71
CA LYS A 287 3.49 22.20 -24.30
C LYS A 287 3.77 21.34 -25.54
N ALA A 288 3.97 20.05 -25.29
CA ALA A 288 4.31 19.00 -26.24
C ALA A 288 5.62 19.25 -27.01
N GLY A 289 6.72 19.56 -26.30
CA GLY A 289 8.06 19.66 -26.89
C GLY A 289 8.38 20.99 -27.60
N ALA A 290 7.52 22.00 -27.44
CA ALA A 290 7.70 23.32 -28.05
C ALA A 290 9.01 24.01 -27.64
N ASP A 291 9.44 23.82 -26.38
CA ASP A 291 10.69 24.39 -25.87
C ASP A 291 11.91 23.53 -26.24
N GLY A 292 11.66 22.25 -26.53
CA GLY A 292 12.59 21.27 -27.09
C GLY A 292 12.18 19.83 -26.80
N VAL A 293 12.61 18.92 -27.66
CA VAL A 293 12.60 17.47 -27.44
C VAL A 293 14.04 17.01 -27.31
N PHE A 294 14.37 16.39 -26.17
CA PHE A 294 15.73 16.05 -25.79
C PHE A 294 15.88 14.54 -25.57
N ARG A 295 17.08 14.00 -25.79
CA ARG A 295 17.41 12.66 -25.27
C ARG A 295 17.65 12.74 -23.76
N SER A 296 17.13 11.78 -22.98
CA SER A 296 17.28 11.79 -21.52
C SER A 296 18.69 11.46 -21.02
N ASP A 297 19.50 10.77 -21.82
CA ASP A 297 20.86 10.34 -21.47
C ASP A 297 21.89 11.47 -21.61
N SER A 298 21.96 12.10 -22.79
CA SER A 298 22.96 13.13 -23.10
C SER A 298 22.46 14.56 -22.87
N GLY A 299 21.15 14.78 -22.86
CA GLY A 299 20.58 16.11 -22.92
C GLY A 299 20.75 16.81 -24.28
N ASP A 300 21.08 16.04 -25.32
CA ASP A 300 21.11 16.59 -26.67
C ASP A 300 19.69 16.93 -27.13
N LEU A 301 19.52 18.17 -27.56
CA LEU A 301 18.33 18.61 -28.27
C LEU A 301 18.22 17.82 -29.57
N VAL A 302 17.12 17.10 -29.77
CA VAL A 302 16.74 16.53 -31.06
C VAL A 302 16.15 17.64 -31.93
N GLU A 303 15.06 18.28 -31.49
CA GLU A 303 14.37 19.36 -32.22
C GLU A 303 13.55 20.27 -31.29
N LYS A 304 13.23 21.51 -31.71
CA LYS A 304 12.22 22.38 -31.09
C LYS A 304 10.98 22.48 -31.97
N ALA A 305 9.95 21.69 -31.68
CA ALA A 305 8.71 21.66 -32.46
C ALA A 305 7.51 21.21 -31.62
N SER A 306 6.29 21.63 -31.99
CA SER A 306 5.05 21.14 -31.38
C SER A 306 4.83 19.68 -31.79
N SER A 307 5.41 18.80 -30.98
CA SER A 307 5.56 17.38 -31.23
C SER A 307 4.33 16.62 -30.76
N ILE A 308 4.05 15.50 -31.40
CA ILE A 308 2.92 14.63 -31.07
C ILE A 308 3.42 13.26 -30.58
N GLY A 309 4.57 12.80 -31.06
CA GLY A 309 5.27 11.64 -30.51
C GLY A 309 6.74 11.59 -30.89
N GLY A 310 7.42 10.54 -30.45
CA GLY A 310 8.82 10.30 -30.74
C GLY A 310 9.21 8.84 -30.53
N TYR A 311 10.37 8.44 -31.04
CA TYR A 311 10.91 7.10 -30.92
C TYR A 311 12.44 7.14 -30.83
N VAL A 312 13.00 6.33 -29.92
CA VAL A 312 14.45 6.07 -29.82
C VAL A 312 14.70 4.57 -29.94
N ALA A 313 15.53 4.20 -30.91
CA ALA A 313 16.00 2.83 -31.09
C ALA A 313 17.24 2.55 -30.24
N SER A 314 17.54 1.27 -30.02
CA SER A 314 18.70 0.82 -29.21
C SER A 314 20.06 1.19 -29.78
N ASP A 315 20.16 1.44 -31.10
CA ASP A 315 21.37 1.95 -31.78
C ASP A 315 21.61 3.47 -31.56
N GLY A 316 20.70 4.14 -30.84
CA GLY A 316 20.76 5.58 -30.62
C GLY A 316 20.18 6.42 -31.76
N PHE A 317 19.53 5.83 -32.76
CA PHE A 317 18.66 6.56 -33.68
C PHE A 317 17.45 7.14 -32.94
N ALA A 318 17.22 8.44 -33.07
CA ALA A 318 16.10 9.17 -32.53
C ALA A 318 15.25 9.80 -33.64
N SER A 319 13.93 9.78 -33.46
CA SER A 319 12.99 10.41 -34.38
C SER A 319 11.85 11.09 -33.62
N VAL A 320 11.41 12.24 -34.13
CA VAL A 320 10.35 13.07 -33.56
C VAL A 320 9.32 13.36 -34.64
N LEU A 321 8.06 13.10 -34.33
CA LEU A 321 6.93 13.44 -35.18
C LEU A 321 6.29 14.71 -34.62
N ALA A 322 6.23 15.75 -35.44
CA ALA A 322 5.68 17.04 -35.04
C ALA A 322 4.79 17.65 -36.11
N LEU A 323 4.12 18.75 -35.72
CA LEU A 323 3.32 19.56 -36.62
C LEU A 323 4.14 20.74 -37.13
N ASP A 324 3.90 21.11 -38.39
CA ASP A 324 4.39 22.35 -38.96
C ASP A 324 3.81 23.58 -38.23
N LYS A 325 4.34 24.77 -38.53
CA LYS A 325 3.87 26.04 -37.93
C LYS A 325 2.37 26.32 -38.15
N THR A 326 1.73 25.67 -39.13
CA THR A 326 0.28 25.82 -39.38
C THR A 326 -0.58 24.86 -38.55
N GLY A 327 0.02 23.85 -37.91
CA GLY A 327 -0.69 22.79 -37.19
C GLY A 327 -1.37 21.76 -38.09
N LYS A 328 -1.21 21.85 -39.42
CA LYS A 328 -1.97 21.07 -40.41
C LYS A 328 -1.15 20.00 -41.12
N ARG A 329 0.20 20.05 -41.06
CA ARG A 329 1.08 19.13 -41.78
C ARG A 329 2.03 18.44 -40.82
N LEU A 330 2.30 17.17 -41.09
CA LEU A 330 3.24 16.36 -40.31
C LEU A 330 4.67 16.57 -40.82
N GLU A 331 5.60 16.73 -39.89
CA GLU A 331 7.03 16.80 -40.12
C GLU A 331 7.72 15.72 -39.29
N LEU A 332 8.63 14.98 -39.90
CA LEU A 332 9.46 13.96 -39.27
C LEU A 332 10.88 14.49 -39.17
N PHE A 333 11.38 14.54 -37.94
CA PHE A 333 12.76 14.89 -37.61
C PHE A 333 13.49 13.62 -37.21
N ARG A 334 14.74 13.47 -37.64
CA ARG A 334 15.54 12.26 -37.45
C ARG A 334 16.98 12.65 -37.12
N SER A 335 17.59 12.00 -36.14
CA SER A 335 18.95 12.24 -35.68
C SER A 335 19.54 10.94 -35.17
N THR A 336 20.78 10.61 -35.55
CA THR A 336 21.57 9.62 -34.79
C THR A 336 22.33 10.32 -33.65
N ALA A 337 22.84 9.56 -32.69
CA ALA A 337 23.69 10.11 -31.63
C ALA A 337 24.94 10.77 -32.24
N GLY A 338 25.10 12.08 -32.02
CA GLY A 338 26.20 12.87 -32.60
C GLY A 338 26.16 13.10 -34.11
N GLY A 339 25.14 12.61 -34.83
CA GLY A 339 25.05 12.71 -36.29
C GLY A 339 24.23 13.89 -36.83
N GLU A 340 24.15 13.98 -38.17
CA GLU A 340 23.36 15.01 -38.86
C GLU A 340 21.86 14.87 -38.56
N LYS A 341 21.22 16.00 -38.30
CA LYS A 341 19.75 16.09 -38.15
C LYS A 341 19.10 16.27 -39.50
N THR A 342 18.20 15.37 -39.85
CA THR A 342 17.40 15.50 -41.08
C THR A 342 15.95 15.83 -40.75
N LYS A 343 15.40 16.79 -41.49
CA LYS A 343 13.98 17.18 -41.43
C LYS A 343 13.30 16.78 -42.74
N ARG A 344 12.16 16.08 -42.65
CA ARG A 344 11.33 15.75 -43.81
C ARG A 344 9.86 16.05 -43.54
N ARG A 345 9.25 16.86 -44.40
CA ARG A 345 7.78 16.98 -44.44
C ARG A 345 7.19 15.66 -44.93
N LEU A 346 6.23 15.14 -44.19
CA LEU A 346 5.53 13.92 -44.54
C LEU A 346 4.35 14.22 -45.46
N VAL A 347 4.10 13.30 -46.39
CA VAL A 347 2.91 13.25 -47.23
C VAL A 347 2.25 11.92 -46.93
N ILE A 348 1.05 11.96 -46.33
CA ILE A 348 0.22 10.77 -46.19
C ILE A 348 -0.30 10.43 -47.59
N PRO A 349 -0.13 9.19 -48.09
CA PRO A 349 -0.59 8.81 -49.42
C PRO A 349 -2.10 8.96 -49.57
N THR A 350 -2.54 9.44 -50.73
CA THR A 350 -3.93 9.27 -51.15
C THR A 350 -4.27 7.77 -51.22
N PRO A 351 -5.48 7.35 -50.85
CA PRO A 351 -6.67 8.17 -50.58
C PRO A 351 -6.86 8.64 -49.12
N PHE A 352 -5.88 8.47 -48.22
CA PHE A 352 -6.07 8.80 -46.80
C PHE A 352 -6.07 10.30 -46.51
N LYS A 353 -7.12 10.77 -45.84
CA LYS A 353 -7.26 12.14 -45.33
C LYS A 353 -7.22 12.16 -43.80
N VAL A 354 -6.17 12.73 -43.22
CA VAL A 354 -6.03 12.91 -41.77
C VAL A 354 -6.54 14.29 -41.39
N GLU A 355 -7.71 14.37 -40.74
CA GLU A 355 -8.37 15.66 -40.44
C GLU A 355 -7.74 16.40 -39.25
N GLN A 356 -7.38 15.69 -38.17
CA GLN A 356 -6.82 16.29 -36.96
C GLN A 356 -5.47 15.64 -36.61
N PRO A 357 -4.37 15.92 -37.38
CA PRO A 357 -3.08 15.26 -37.19
C PRO A 357 -2.53 15.30 -35.76
N ARG A 358 -2.89 16.32 -34.96
CA ARG A 358 -2.55 16.42 -33.53
C ARG A 358 -3.08 15.26 -32.66
N ARG A 359 -4.14 14.59 -33.09
CA ARG A 359 -4.87 13.52 -32.37
C ARG A 359 -4.80 12.19 -33.08
N ASP A 360 -4.82 12.29 -34.41
CA ASP A 360 -5.00 11.20 -35.35
C ASP A 360 -3.66 10.66 -35.86
N ALA A 361 -2.51 11.21 -35.46
CA ALA A 361 -1.20 10.66 -35.78
C ALA A 361 -0.32 10.52 -34.52
N GLN A 362 0.45 9.43 -34.45
CA GLN A 362 1.38 9.16 -33.34
C GLN A 362 2.59 8.38 -33.85
N LEU A 363 3.76 8.59 -33.23
CA LEU A 363 4.94 7.74 -33.45
C LEU A 363 5.07 6.75 -32.29
N LEU A 364 4.95 5.45 -32.59
CA LEU A 364 4.91 4.34 -31.63
C LEU A 364 5.89 3.25 -32.07
N TYR A 365 6.95 3.01 -31.29
CA TYR A 365 7.94 1.94 -31.48
C TYR A 365 8.46 1.87 -32.92
N GLY A 366 8.92 3.00 -33.44
CA GLY A 366 9.42 3.13 -34.82
C GLY A 366 8.34 3.17 -35.90
N HIS A 367 7.05 3.24 -35.56
CA HIS A 367 5.95 3.28 -36.54
C HIS A 367 5.16 4.57 -36.44
N LEU A 368 5.04 5.28 -37.57
CA LEU A 368 4.04 6.32 -37.72
C LEU A 368 2.68 5.64 -37.90
N MET A 369 1.82 5.79 -36.89
CA MET A 369 0.44 5.34 -36.92
C MET A 369 -0.45 6.52 -37.25
N VAL A 370 -1.43 6.33 -38.14
CA VAL A 370 -2.42 7.35 -38.49
C VAL A 370 -3.85 6.79 -38.51
N ILE A 371 -4.78 7.59 -37.99
CA ILE A 371 -6.22 7.47 -38.23
C ILE A 371 -6.56 8.40 -39.39
N GLY A 372 -7.16 7.87 -40.45
CA GLY A 372 -7.53 8.66 -41.63
C GLY A 372 -8.89 8.27 -42.19
N GLU A 373 -9.54 9.20 -42.87
CA GLU A 373 -10.71 8.96 -43.69
C GLU A 373 -10.28 8.42 -45.06
N LYS A 374 -10.91 7.32 -45.51
CA LYS A 374 -10.76 6.72 -46.83
C LYS A 374 -12.14 6.21 -47.27
N ALA A 375 -12.66 6.77 -48.36
CA ALA A 375 -14.00 6.47 -48.89
C ALA A 375 -15.11 6.57 -47.80
N ASP A 376 -15.16 7.72 -47.10
CA ASP A 376 -16.09 8.05 -46.00
C ASP A 376 -16.04 7.14 -44.75
N GLU A 377 -15.07 6.21 -44.71
CA GLU A 377 -14.82 5.34 -43.56
C GLU A 377 -13.54 5.74 -42.81
N LEU A 378 -13.50 5.50 -41.50
CA LEU A 378 -12.29 5.69 -40.69
C LEU A 378 -11.42 4.43 -40.70
N TRP A 379 -10.14 4.61 -41.01
CA TRP A 379 -9.15 3.55 -41.12
C TRP A 379 -7.93 3.81 -40.23
N LEU A 380 -7.30 2.73 -39.77
CA LEU A 380 -5.94 2.72 -39.23
C LEU A 380 -4.96 2.37 -40.35
N ALA A 381 -3.88 3.15 -40.47
CA ALA A 381 -2.74 2.84 -41.32
C ALA A 381 -1.43 3.09 -40.58
N GLY A 382 -0.37 2.42 -41.03
CA GLY A 382 0.96 2.50 -40.40
C GLY A 382 2.09 2.56 -41.43
N ALA A 383 3.19 3.23 -41.09
CA ALA A 383 4.44 3.16 -41.85
C ALA A 383 5.64 3.12 -40.89
N GLN A 384 6.64 2.31 -41.19
CA GLN A 384 7.84 2.22 -40.36
C GLN A 384 8.80 3.38 -40.67
N VAL A 385 9.40 3.95 -39.62
CA VAL A 385 10.58 4.80 -39.70
C VAL A 385 11.78 3.86 -39.74
N ASP A 386 12.37 3.72 -40.92
CA ASP A 386 13.58 2.93 -41.13
C ASP A 386 14.81 3.87 -41.07
N PRO A 387 15.82 3.61 -40.22
CA PRO A 387 17.06 4.39 -40.14
C PRO A 387 17.80 4.53 -41.50
N GLY A 388 17.83 3.47 -42.31
CA GLY A 388 18.62 3.39 -43.55
C GLY A 388 18.07 4.22 -44.72
N ILE A 389 16.76 4.50 -44.75
CA ILE A 389 16.14 5.34 -45.77
C ILE A 389 15.93 6.78 -45.29
N ARG A 390 15.89 7.77 -46.19
CA ARG A 390 15.64 9.18 -45.83
C ARG A 390 14.16 9.49 -45.48
N GLY A 391 13.37 8.54 -44.96
CA GLY A 391 11.92 8.74 -44.77
C GLY A 391 11.19 7.58 -44.11
N LEU A 392 9.95 7.36 -44.56
CA LEU A 392 9.08 6.26 -44.13
C LEU A 392 9.10 5.14 -45.17
N THR A 393 8.81 3.91 -44.73
CA THR A 393 8.41 2.82 -45.64
C THR A 393 7.08 3.16 -46.34
N ARG A 394 6.65 2.30 -47.27
CA ARG A 394 5.27 2.33 -47.78
C ARG A 394 4.28 2.24 -46.61
N PHE A 395 3.18 2.98 -46.68
CA PHE A 395 2.06 2.85 -45.76
C PHE A 395 1.32 1.52 -45.99
N GLU A 396 1.11 0.80 -44.90
CA GLU A 396 0.28 -0.39 -44.80
C GLU A 396 -1.13 0.00 -44.32
N GLU A 397 -2.15 -0.48 -45.02
CA GLU A 397 -3.55 -0.29 -44.64
C GLU A 397 -3.94 -1.40 -43.66
N ILE A 398 -3.97 -1.07 -42.37
CA ILE A 398 -4.14 -2.09 -41.31
C ILE A 398 -5.60 -2.53 -41.23
N GLY A 399 -6.53 -1.59 -41.35
CA GLY A 399 -7.96 -1.89 -41.52
C GLY A 399 -8.89 -0.77 -41.06
N LYS A 400 -10.19 -1.02 -41.20
CA LYS A 400 -11.26 -0.11 -40.77
C LYS A 400 -11.35 -0.07 -39.23
N LEU A 401 -11.58 1.11 -38.66
CA LEU A 401 -11.85 1.28 -37.23
C LEU A 401 -13.29 0.88 -36.84
N ARG A 402 -14.20 0.84 -37.82
CA ARG A 402 -15.61 0.50 -37.67
C ARG A 402 -16.09 -0.10 -38.99
N GLU A 403 -16.98 -1.08 -38.95
CA GLU A 403 -17.81 -1.34 -40.12
C GLU A 403 -18.78 -0.16 -40.27
N SER A 404 -18.96 0.32 -41.51
CA SER A 404 -19.96 1.35 -41.75
C SER A 404 -21.33 0.76 -41.50
N ASP A 405 -21.92 1.05 -40.33
CA ASP A 405 -23.33 0.83 -40.05
C ASP A 405 -24.11 1.73 -41.01
N LYS A 406 -24.36 1.25 -42.24
CA LYS A 406 -25.14 1.94 -43.29
C LYS A 406 -26.64 2.00 -42.95
N GLY A 407 -26.98 1.96 -41.66
CA GLY A 407 -28.32 2.21 -41.15
C GLY A 407 -28.75 3.63 -41.50
N GLU A 408 -29.82 3.70 -42.28
CA GLU A 408 -30.21 4.87 -43.05
C GLU A 408 -30.44 6.13 -42.19
N GLY A 409 -30.03 7.28 -42.71
CA GLY A 409 -30.61 8.59 -42.37
C GLY A 409 -30.20 9.27 -41.06
N LYS A 410 -29.43 8.65 -40.14
CA LYS A 410 -29.02 9.35 -38.91
C LYS A 410 -27.86 10.32 -39.16
N GLU A 411 -28.18 11.61 -39.11
CA GLU A 411 -27.27 12.76 -39.21
C GLU A 411 -26.00 12.54 -38.36
N LYS A 412 -24.80 12.67 -38.97
CA LYS A 412 -23.51 12.48 -38.28
C LYS A 412 -23.48 13.40 -37.04
N PRO A 413 -23.47 12.87 -35.80
CA PRO A 413 -23.59 13.69 -34.61
C PRO A 413 -22.35 14.60 -34.49
N ARG A 414 -22.55 15.90 -34.71
CA ARG A 414 -21.50 16.92 -34.60
C ARG A 414 -21.04 17.03 -33.14
N LEU A 415 -20.04 16.23 -32.78
CA LEU A 415 -19.32 16.28 -31.51
C LEU A 415 -18.85 17.71 -31.22
N LYS A 416 -19.57 18.42 -30.34
CA LYS A 416 -19.23 19.79 -29.94
C LYS A 416 -17.84 19.80 -29.25
N PRO A 417 -16.83 20.50 -29.80
CA PRO A 417 -15.48 20.48 -29.25
C PRO A 417 -15.39 21.41 -28.04
N LYS A 418 -15.63 20.89 -26.83
CA LYS A 418 -15.49 21.65 -25.57
C LYS A 418 -14.50 21.08 -24.53
N ALA A 419 -13.89 19.93 -24.80
CA ALA A 419 -12.80 19.38 -23.98
C ALA A 419 -11.49 19.39 -24.76
N GLU A 420 -10.34 19.53 -24.08
CA GLU A 420 -9.04 19.36 -24.73
C GLU A 420 -8.97 17.98 -25.43
N PRO A 421 -8.41 17.93 -26.65
CA PRO A 421 -8.47 16.73 -27.46
C PRO A 421 -7.56 15.63 -26.91
N LYS A 422 -8.15 14.65 -26.22
CA LYS A 422 -7.45 13.40 -25.86
C LYS A 422 -6.83 12.76 -27.11
N LEU A 423 -5.59 12.29 -26.97
CA LEU A 423 -4.89 11.47 -27.96
C LEU A 423 -5.75 10.24 -28.30
N ARG A 424 -5.88 9.93 -29.58
CA ARG A 424 -6.67 8.76 -30.04
C ARG A 424 -5.81 7.53 -30.28
N LEU A 425 -4.49 7.69 -30.34
CA LEU A 425 -3.52 6.63 -30.55
C LEU A 425 -2.63 6.48 -29.31
N THR A 426 -2.61 5.28 -28.75
CA THR A 426 -1.64 4.84 -27.73
C THR A 426 -1.12 3.46 -28.10
N GLY A 427 -0.09 2.98 -27.41
CA GLY A 427 0.39 1.62 -27.63
C GLY A 427 1.07 1.00 -26.42
N CYS A 428 1.38 -0.29 -26.54
CA CYS A 428 2.29 -1.00 -25.67
C CYS A 428 3.18 -1.94 -26.50
N LYS A 429 4.32 -2.34 -25.95
CA LYS A 429 5.27 -3.29 -26.56
C LYS A 429 5.63 -4.39 -25.56
N SER A 430 5.62 -5.63 -26.03
CA SER A 430 6.16 -6.82 -25.37
C SER A 430 7.39 -7.32 -26.13
N SER A 431 7.98 -8.42 -25.67
CA SER A 431 9.01 -9.18 -26.37
C SER A 431 8.56 -9.76 -27.72
N GLN A 432 7.25 -9.96 -27.94
CA GLN A 432 6.71 -10.62 -29.14
C GLN A 432 5.84 -9.71 -30.02
N ALA A 433 5.28 -8.63 -29.47
CA ALA A 433 4.27 -7.80 -30.13
C ALA A 433 4.48 -6.31 -29.90
N VAL A 434 4.10 -5.51 -30.90
CA VAL A 434 3.73 -4.10 -30.71
C VAL A 434 2.22 -4.00 -30.89
N VAL A 435 1.52 -3.43 -29.92
CA VAL A 435 0.07 -3.26 -29.98
C VAL A 435 -0.28 -1.78 -30.01
N VAL A 436 -1.11 -1.39 -30.97
CA VAL A 436 -1.62 -0.02 -31.12
C VAL A 436 -3.10 -0.01 -30.81
N ARG A 437 -3.49 0.90 -29.91
CA ARG A 437 -4.88 1.20 -29.60
C ARG A 437 -5.30 2.46 -30.36
N ALA A 438 -6.36 2.36 -31.15
CA ALA A 438 -7.00 3.49 -31.80
C ALA A 438 -8.41 3.70 -31.21
N VAL A 439 -8.69 4.91 -30.73
CA VAL A 439 -9.96 5.29 -30.09
C VAL A 439 -10.85 6.07 -31.07
N SER A 440 -12.10 5.66 -31.22
CA SER A 440 -13.08 6.33 -32.08
C SER A 440 -14.48 6.24 -31.48
N GLU A 441 -15.20 7.37 -31.43
CA GLU A 441 -16.63 7.42 -31.06
C GLU A 441 -17.01 6.71 -29.74
N GLY A 442 -16.08 6.65 -28.77
CA GLY A 442 -16.31 5.97 -27.47
C GLY A 442 -15.99 4.47 -27.45
N LYS A 443 -15.55 3.90 -28.58
CA LYS A 443 -14.98 2.54 -28.67
C LYS A 443 -13.45 2.62 -28.88
N SER A 444 -12.76 1.51 -28.65
CA SER A 444 -11.38 1.34 -29.14
C SER A 444 -11.29 0.15 -30.09
N VAL A 445 -10.27 0.14 -30.93
CA VAL A 445 -9.75 -1.08 -31.55
C VAL A 445 -8.29 -1.29 -31.15
N LEU A 446 -7.85 -2.54 -31.16
CA LEU A 446 -6.44 -2.91 -31.05
C LEU A 446 -5.96 -3.50 -32.38
N SER A 447 -4.71 -3.24 -32.75
CA SER A 447 -4.02 -3.92 -33.84
C SER A 447 -2.64 -4.35 -33.39
N PHE A 448 -2.29 -5.60 -33.71
CA PHE A 448 -1.11 -6.29 -33.21
C PHE A 448 -0.10 -6.43 -34.34
N ARG A 449 1.13 -5.93 -34.16
CA ARG A 449 2.25 -6.24 -35.06
C ARG A 449 2.97 -7.47 -34.54
N LEU A 450 2.82 -8.58 -35.26
CA LEU A 450 3.49 -9.86 -35.01
C LEU A 450 4.29 -10.25 -36.24
N ASN A 451 5.53 -10.71 -36.09
CA ASN A 451 6.38 -11.13 -37.21
C ASN A 451 6.43 -10.09 -38.36
N ASN A 452 6.56 -8.82 -37.98
CA ASN A 452 6.53 -7.63 -38.86
C ASN A 452 5.25 -7.36 -39.65
N ARG A 453 4.15 -8.07 -39.41
CA ARG A 453 2.83 -7.85 -40.06
C ARG A 453 1.79 -7.36 -39.06
N TRP A 454 0.88 -6.48 -39.48
CA TRP A 454 -0.23 -6.06 -38.64
C TRP A 454 -1.43 -7.01 -38.74
N SER A 455 -2.07 -7.28 -37.61
CA SER A 455 -3.40 -7.89 -37.56
C SER A 455 -4.45 -6.90 -38.06
N LYS A 456 -5.61 -7.40 -38.48
CA LYS A 456 -6.81 -6.55 -38.62
C LYS A 456 -7.15 -5.91 -37.25
N PRO A 457 -7.84 -4.76 -37.24
CA PRO A 457 -8.32 -4.15 -36.00
C PRO A 457 -9.37 -5.03 -35.29
N VAL A 458 -9.12 -5.35 -34.02
CA VAL A 458 -10.03 -6.08 -33.13
C VAL A 458 -10.76 -5.08 -32.24
N GLN A 459 -12.09 -5.18 -32.17
CA GLN A 459 -12.94 -4.23 -31.43
C GLN A 459 -12.86 -4.45 -29.91
N VAL A 460 -12.82 -3.34 -29.15
CA VAL A 460 -12.88 -3.34 -27.68
C VAL A 460 -14.03 -2.43 -27.23
N PRO A 461 -14.95 -2.92 -26.37
CA PRO A 461 -16.14 -2.16 -25.95
C PRO A 461 -15.85 -1.06 -24.91
N SER A 462 -14.66 -0.44 -24.94
CA SER A 462 -14.27 0.66 -24.05
C SER A 462 -13.28 1.62 -24.71
N ALA A 463 -13.50 2.93 -24.55
CA ALA A 463 -12.54 3.99 -24.89
C ALA A 463 -11.57 4.37 -23.75
N THR A 464 -11.72 3.78 -22.56
CA THR A 464 -10.97 4.13 -21.34
C THR A 464 -10.19 2.92 -20.79
N GLY A 465 -9.55 3.07 -19.63
CA GLY A 465 -8.73 2.01 -19.01
C GLY A 465 -7.29 1.97 -19.50
N THR A 466 -6.42 1.39 -18.67
CA THR A 466 -4.98 1.26 -18.86
C THR A 466 -4.68 0.11 -19.81
N LEU A 467 -3.87 0.38 -20.84
CA LEU A 467 -3.39 -0.61 -21.80
C LEU A 467 -2.09 -1.25 -21.29
N SER A 468 -2.00 -2.58 -21.38
CA SER A 468 -0.83 -3.39 -21.02
C SER A 468 -0.62 -4.49 -22.07
N CYS A 469 0.64 -4.90 -22.29
CA CYS A 469 1.03 -5.90 -23.29
C CYS A 469 1.84 -7.03 -22.62
N GLN A 470 1.68 -8.24 -23.14
CA GLN A 470 2.40 -9.43 -22.68
C GLN A 470 2.37 -10.46 -23.81
N ARG A 471 3.52 -11.01 -24.22
CA ARG A 471 3.64 -11.95 -25.34
C ARG A 471 2.88 -11.43 -26.57
N SER A 472 2.04 -12.24 -27.20
CA SER A 472 1.16 -11.85 -28.32
C SER A 472 -0.18 -11.25 -27.91
N GLU A 473 -0.38 -10.94 -26.62
CA GLU A 473 -1.64 -10.49 -26.03
C GLU A 473 -1.57 -9.06 -25.49
N ALA A 474 -2.73 -8.44 -25.34
CA ALA A 474 -2.88 -7.14 -24.67
C ALA A 474 -4.12 -7.13 -23.77
N ALA A 475 -4.03 -6.40 -22.66
CA ALA A 475 -5.12 -6.20 -21.73
C ALA A 475 -5.45 -4.70 -21.60
N ILE A 476 -6.72 -4.33 -21.73
CA ILE A 476 -7.24 -3.03 -21.29
C ILE A 476 -7.96 -3.24 -19.97
N THR A 477 -7.45 -2.66 -18.88
CA THR A 477 -8.03 -2.74 -17.54
C THR A 477 -8.66 -1.40 -17.15
N LEU A 478 -9.96 -1.42 -16.82
CA LEU A 478 -10.74 -0.27 -16.36
C LEU A 478 -11.17 -0.52 -14.91
N VAL A 479 -10.91 0.46 -14.04
CA VAL A 479 -11.53 0.56 -12.72
C VAL A 479 -12.58 1.66 -12.79
N ASP A 480 -13.85 1.32 -12.56
CA ASP A 480 -14.93 2.28 -12.38
C ASP A 480 -15.34 2.25 -10.91
N THR A 481 -15.08 3.35 -10.19
CA THR A 481 -15.40 3.48 -8.77
C THR A 481 -16.88 3.76 -8.50
N GLY A 482 -17.69 4.00 -9.55
CA GLY A 482 -19.10 4.36 -9.43
C GLY A 482 -19.29 5.76 -8.83
N ARG A 483 -19.88 6.69 -9.61
CA ARG A 483 -20.03 8.08 -9.16
C ARG A 483 -21.04 8.21 -8.02
N GLY A 484 -20.53 8.26 -6.78
CA GLY A 484 -21.33 8.49 -5.57
C GLY A 484 -22.08 7.26 -5.05
N SER A 485 -21.82 6.07 -5.61
CA SER A 485 -22.30 4.80 -5.06
C SER A 485 -21.40 4.31 -3.91
N SER A 486 -21.89 3.36 -3.11
CA SER A 486 -21.05 2.62 -2.16
C SER A 486 -19.79 2.08 -2.86
N PRO A 487 -18.59 2.08 -2.21
CA PRO A 487 -17.38 1.51 -2.80
C PRO A 487 -17.55 0.07 -3.30
N LEU A 488 -18.42 -0.72 -2.66
CA LEU A 488 -18.75 -2.09 -3.07
C LEU A 488 -19.44 -2.21 -4.45
N ALA A 489 -19.99 -1.12 -4.99
CA ALA A 489 -20.56 -1.05 -6.34
C ALA A 489 -19.51 -0.78 -7.42
N SER A 490 -18.25 -0.50 -7.04
CA SER A 490 -17.16 -0.34 -8.01
C SER A 490 -16.96 -1.63 -8.80
N THR A 491 -16.59 -1.48 -10.07
CA THR A 491 -16.29 -2.59 -10.97
C THR A 491 -14.89 -2.48 -11.55
N ILE A 492 -14.28 -3.63 -11.79
CA ILE A 492 -13.01 -3.79 -12.48
C ILE A 492 -13.32 -4.61 -13.73
N THR A 493 -13.17 -4.01 -14.91
CA THR A 493 -13.37 -4.67 -16.20
C THR A 493 -12.05 -4.83 -16.91
N GLN A 494 -11.73 -6.05 -17.31
CA GLN A 494 -10.56 -6.39 -18.09
C GLN A 494 -11.02 -6.90 -19.47
N HIS A 495 -10.50 -6.28 -20.53
CA HIS A 495 -10.62 -6.77 -21.89
C HIS A 495 -9.29 -7.44 -22.28
N LEU A 496 -9.27 -8.77 -22.29
CA LEU A 496 -8.13 -9.58 -22.74
C LEU A 496 -8.24 -9.79 -24.25
N CYS A 497 -7.23 -9.37 -25.00
CA CYS A 497 -7.26 -9.28 -26.45
C CYS A 497 -6.09 -10.00 -27.10
N THR A 498 -6.41 -10.69 -28.18
CA THR A 498 -5.48 -11.36 -29.10
C THR A 498 -5.62 -10.72 -30.49
N PRO A 499 -4.77 -11.09 -31.47
CA PRO A 499 -4.94 -10.67 -32.87
C PRO A 499 -6.26 -11.11 -33.53
N ALA A 500 -6.99 -12.05 -32.91
CA ALA A 500 -8.24 -12.61 -33.45
C ALA A 500 -9.49 -12.03 -32.76
N GLU A 501 -9.48 -11.92 -31.43
CA GLU A 501 -10.66 -11.56 -30.64
C GLU A 501 -10.31 -10.87 -29.31
N CYS A 502 -11.30 -10.22 -28.70
CA CYS A 502 -11.23 -9.63 -27.37
C CYS A 502 -12.33 -10.19 -26.47
N LYS A 503 -11.95 -10.74 -25.32
CA LYS A 503 -12.85 -11.25 -24.28
C LYS A 503 -12.93 -10.26 -23.13
N SER A 504 -14.16 -9.96 -22.70
CA SER A 504 -14.41 -9.04 -21.59
C SER A 504 -14.79 -9.82 -20.35
N GLN A 505 -14.15 -9.49 -19.23
CA GLN A 505 -14.47 -10.03 -17.90
C GLN A 505 -14.64 -8.85 -16.95
N THR A 506 -15.72 -8.86 -16.18
CA THR A 506 -16.02 -7.82 -15.18
C THR A 506 -16.12 -8.47 -13.81
N LEU A 507 -15.55 -7.79 -12.82
CA LEU A 507 -15.51 -8.16 -11.42
C LEU A 507 -16.05 -6.98 -10.61
N THR A 508 -17.08 -7.20 -9.80
CA THR A 508 -17.50 -6.24 -8.78
C THR A 508 -16.57 -6.33 -7.56
N LEU A 509 -16.39 -5.23 -6.82
CA LEU A 509 -15.63 -5.32 -5.56
C LEU A 509 -16.33 -6.21 -4.51
N ARG A 510 -17.65 -6.41 -4.61
CA ARG A 510 -18.38 -7.40 -3.81
C ARG A 510 -17.95 -8.84 -4.11
N GLU A 511 -17.67 -9.19 -5.37
CA GLU A 511 -17.17 -10.51 -5.76
C GLU A 511 -15.70 -10.69 -5.39
N LEU A 512 -14.87 -9.65 -5.54
CA LEU A 512 -13.47 -9.66 -5.08
C LEU A 512 -13.39 -9.96 -3.58
N LEU A 513 -14.26 -9.32 -2.79
CA LEU A 513 -14.29 -9.34 -1.32
C LEU A 513 -15.39 -10.24 -0.77
N LEU A 514 -15.67 -11.36 -1.45
CA LEU A 514 -16.70 -12.31 -1.05
C LEU A 514 -16.42 -12.81 0.39
N GLY A 515 -17.31 -12.51 1.34
CA GLY A 515 -17.12 -12.84 2.77
C GLY A 515 -16.18 -11.93 3.56
N GLU A 516 -15.66 -10.88 2.92
CA GLU A 516 -14.64 -9.95 3.45
C GLU A 516 -15.07 -8.48 3.28
N LEU A 517 -16.38 -8.17 3.27
CA LEU A 517 -16.89 -6.84 2.92
C LEU A 517 -16.38 -5.69 3.80
N GLY A 518 -15.90 -5.96 5.02
CA GLY A 518 -15.22 -4.97 5.87
C GLY A 518 -13.85 -4.52 5.34
N LEU A 519 -13.21 -5.31 4.47
CA LEU A 519 -11.97 -4.97 3.75
C LEU A 519 -12.22 -4.16 2.46
N ALA A 520 -13.45 -3.66 2.24
CA ALA A 520 -13.77 -2.77 1.13
C ALA A 520 -12.85 -1.53 1.11
N PRO A 521 -12.42 -1.06 -0.08
CA PRO A 521 -11.55 0.11 -0.15
C PRO A 521 -12.23 1.35 0.41
N ALA A 522 -11.57 1.99 1.37
CA ALA A 522 -12.05 3.24 1.95
C ALA A 522 -11.88 4.42 0.96
N ALA A 523 -10.80 4.42 0.18
CA ALA A 523 -10.47 5.48 -0.77
C ALA A 523 -9.82 4.96 -2.06
N VAL A 524 -8.83 4.06 -1.95
CA VAL A 524 -7.92 3.76 -3.07
C VAL A 524 -7.98 2.31 -3.53
N VAL A 525 -8.19 2.13 -4.84
CA VAL A 525 -8.13 0.85 -5.55
C VAL A 525 -7.48 1.07 -6.92
N ALA A 526 -6.53 0.21 -7.28
CA ALA A 526 -5.92 0.18 -8.60
C ALA A 526 -5.92 -1.25 -9.14
N ALA A 527 -6.02 -1.40 -10.46
CA ALA A 527 -5.93 -2.69 -11.11
C ALA A 527 -5.21 -2.62 -12.46
N ILE A 528 -4.48 -3.68 -12.81
CA ILE A 528 -3.75 -3.79 -14.07
C ILE A 528 -3.60 -5.27 -14.51
N GLY A 529 -3.37 -5.50 -15.81
CA GLY A 529 -3.01 -6.83 -16.30
C GLY A 529 -1.54 -7.15 -15.99
N LEU A 530 -1.26 -8.38 -15.54
CA LEU A 530 0.08 -8.92 -15.33
C LEU A 530 0.09 -10.42 -15.64
N ASP A 531 0.91 -10.85 -16.61
CA ASP A 531 1.04 -12.25 -17.07
C ASP A 531 -0.29 -13.01 -17.24
N GLY A 532 -1.25 -12.43 -17.97
CA GLY A 532 -2.58 -13.00 -18.24
C GLY A 532 -3.54 -12.99 -17.05
N LYS A 533 -3.11 -12.46 -15.90
CA LYS A 533 -3.88 -12.32 -14.66
C LYS A 533 -4.28 -10.86 -14.46
N LEU A 534 -5.23 -10.65 -13.57
CA LEU A 534 -5.59 -9.35 -13.02
C LEU A 534 -4.86 -9.17 -11.68
N LEU A 535 -4.02 -8.13 -11.59
CA LEU A 535 -3.49 -7.62 -10.33
C LEU A 535 -4.47 -6.55 -9.84
N VAL A 536 -5.02 -6.71 -8.63
CA VAL A 536 -5.81 -5.68 -7.94
C VAL A 536 -5.11 -5.35 -6.63
N ALA A 537 -4.79 -4.07 -6.40
CA ALA A 537 -4.26 -3.57 -5.14
C ALA A 537 -5.21 -2.52 -4.54
N TRP A 538 -5.46 -2.60 -3.23
CA TRP A 538 -6.41 -1.70 -2.56
C TRP A 538 -6.10 -1.49 -1.08
N GLN A 539 -6.42 -0.30 -0.57
CA GLN A 539 -6.31 0.02 0.86
C GLN A 539 -7.55 -0.51 1.58
N ALA A 540 -7.40 -1.55 2.40
CA ALA A 540 -8.53 -2.30 2.93
C ALA A 540 -9.12 -1.67 4.20
N GLY A 541 -10.29 -1.04 4.07
CA GLY A 541 -10.92 -0.30 5.17
C GLY A 541 -10.01 0.78 5.76
N GLN A 542 -10.15 1.05 7.05
CA GLN A 542 -9.30 2.00 7.80
C GLN A 542 -8.07 1.35 8.45
N ARG A 543 -8.11 0.03 8.69
CA ARG A 543 -7.10 -0.70 9.46
C ARG A 543 -6.61 -1.99 8.79
N GLY A 544 -7.10 -2.33 7.60
CA GLY A 544 -6.73 -3.58 6.94
C GLY A 544 -5.36 -3.55 6.24
N GLY A 545 -4.66 -2.42 6.18
CA GLY A 545 -3.42 -2.30 5.42
C GLY A 545 -3.65 -2.22 3.91
N LEU A 546 -2.57 -2.08 3.15
CA LEU A 546 -2.58 -2.19 1.70
C LEU A 546 -2.41 -3.67 1.29
N ARG A 547 -3.32 -4.13 0.43
CA ARG A 547 -3.42 -5.53 0.01
C ARG A 547 -3.36 -5.67 -1.50
N PHE A 548 -3.06 -6.87 -1.98
CA PHE A 548 -3.34 -7.26 -3.35
C PHE A 548 -3.76 -8.71 -3.51
N ARG A 549 -4.38 -8.99 -4.67
CA ARG A 549 -4.61 -10.32 -5.22
C ARG A 549 -4.15 -10.36 -6.68
N LEU A 550 -3.63 -11.51 -7.11
CA LEU A 550 -3.15 -11.75 -8.47
C LEU A 550 -3.65 -13.11 -8.99
N ALA A 551 -4.64 -13.09 -9.88
CA ALA A 551 -5.19 -14.29 -10.51
C ALA A 551 -5.99 -13.94 -11.78
N PRO A 552 -6.37 -14.94 -12.62
CA PRO A 552 -7.39 -14.72 -13.64
C PRO A 552 -8.68 -14.16 -13.03
N VAL A 553 -9.42 -13.29 -13.74
CA VAL A 553 -10.55 -12.54 -13.16
C VAL A 553 -11.60 -13.45 -12.51
N GLY A 554 -11.94 -14.57 -13.15
CA GLY A 554 -12.90 -15.55 -12.61
C GLY A 554 -12.42 -16.37 -11.40
N GLN A 555 -11.16 -16.23 -10.98
CA GLN A 555 -10.55 -16.94 -9.85
C GLN A 555 -10.10 -15.99 -8.72
N ILE A 556 -10.14 -14.68 -8.92
CA ILE A 556 -9.51 -13.70 -8.02
C ILE A 556 -10.16 -13.61 -6.63
N ALA A 557 -11.42 -14.00 -6.50
CA ALA A 557 -12.09 -14.14 -5.20
C ALA A 557 -11.47 -15.24 -4.31
N GLN A 558 -10.76 -16.21 -4.92
CA GLN A 558 -10.11 -17.34 -4.25
C GLN A 558 -8.58 -17.20 -4.20
N ALA A 559 -8.03 -16.14 -4.81
CA ALA A 559 -6.59 -15.89 -4.83
C ALA A 559 -6.07 -15.53 -3.42
N PRO A 560 -4.80 -15.86 -3.10
CA PRO A 560 -4.19 -15.44 -1.84
C PRO A 560 -4.28 -13.93 -1.65
N ASP A 561 -4.83 -13.51 -0.51
CA ASP A 561 -4.84 -12.11 -0.10
C ASP A 561 -3.51 -11.74 0.56
N VAL A 562 -2.72 -10.91 -0.12
CA VAL A 562 -1.36 -10.60 0.29
C VAL A 562 -1.31 -9.19 0.87
N ILE A 563 -0.97 -9.10 2.15
CA ILE A 563 -0.78 -7.84 2.87
C ILE A 563 0.64 -7.33 2.55
N ILE A 564 0.75 -6.25 1.79
CA ILE A 564 2.04 -5.69 1.38
C ILE A 564 2.57 -4.74 2.46
N TYR A 565 1.71 -3.87 2.97
CA TYR A 565 2.13 -2.68 3.72
C TYR A 565 1.12 -2.37 4.83
N ASP A 566 1.63 -2.26 6.07
CA ASP A 566 0.88 -1.71 7.19
C ASP A 566 0.97 -0.20 7.16
N ASP A 567 -0.11 0.41 6.67
CA ASP A 567 -0.21 1.85 6.53
C ASP A 567 -0.39 2.57 7.87
N LEU A 568 -0.55 1.87 8.99
CA LEU A 568 -0.64 2.47 10.32
C LEU A 568 0.65 2.32 11.15
N VAL A 569 1.79 1.88 10.60
CA VAL A 569 3.05 1.79 11.38
C VAL A 569 4.11 2.77 10.90
N LEU A 570 4.55 3.62 11.84
CA LEU A 570 5.60 4.63 11.65
C LEU A 570 6.37 4.84 12.96
N LYS A 571 7.70 4.99 12.85
CA LYS A 571 8.67 5.12 13.95
C LYS A 571 8.50 4.05 15.04
N GLY A 572 8.19 2.82 14.63
CA GLY A 572 7.95 1.71 15.55
C GLY A 572 6.70 1.87 16.45
N ALA A 573 5.73 2.70 16.05
CA ALA A 573 4.47 2.88 16.77
C ALA A 573 3.27 2.82 15.83
N VAL A 574 2.13 2.35 16.34
CA VAL A 574 0.86 2.35 15.62
C VAL A 574 0.25 3.75 15.62
N GLN A 575 -0.14 4.23 14.44
CA GLN A 575 -0.65 5.57 14.17
C GLN A 575 -2.19 5.56 14.09
N GLN A 576 -2.80 6.72 14.38
CA GLN A 576 -4.25 6.93 14.21
C GLN A 576 -4.66 7.23 12.77
N GLN A 577 -3.71 7.60 11.90
CA GLN A 577 -3.94 7.97 10.51
C GLN A 577 -3.06 7.14 9.58
N SER A 578 -3.58 6.88 8.38
CA SER A 578 -2.82 6.21 7.33
C SER A 578 -1.61 7.04 6.92
N THR A 579 -0.47 6.35 6.84
CA THR A 579 0.77 6.84 6.25
C THR A 579 0.76 6.73 4.72
N LEU A 580 -0.20 5.98 4.14
CA LEU A 580 -0.40 5.89 2.69
C LEU A 580 -1.24 7.09 2.22
N LEU A 581 -0.68 7.88 1.32
CA LEU A 581 -1.29 9.11 0.80
C LEU A 581 -1.92 8.88 -0.58
N ASP A 582 -1.26 8.10 -1.44
CA ASP A 582 -1.75 7.72 -2.78
C ASP A 582 -1.00 6.46 -3.27
N LEU A 583 -1.54 5.76 -4.26
CA LEU A 583 -0.87 4.64 -4.93
C LEU A 583 -1.14 4.59 -6.43
N ARG A 584 -0.20 4.01 -7.18
CA ARG A 584 -0.38 3.77 -8.61
C ARG A 584 0.23 2.44 -9.05
N LEU A 585 -0.52 1.68 -9.85
CA LEU A 585 -0.03 0.50 -10.56
C LEU A 585 0.38 0.83 -11.99
N LEU A 586 1.53 0.29 -12.39
CA LEU A 586 2.11 0.31 -13.73
C LEU A 586 2.59 -1.11 -14.05
N ALA A 587 2.59 -1.53 -15.32
CA ALA A 587 2.98 -2.90 -15.68
C ALA A 587 3.82 -2.98 -16.95
N THR A 588 4.75 -3.93 -16.94
CA THR A 588 5.44 -4.47 -18.11
C THR A 588 4.95 -5.91 -18.36
N GLU A 589 5.50 -6.57 -19.38
CA GLU A 589 5.30 -8.02 -19.57
C GLU A 589 5.81 -8.88 -18.39
N SER A 590 6.86 -8.44 -17.68
CA SER A 590 7.59 -9.29 -16.72
C SER A 590 7.41 -8.93 -15.23
N PHE A 591 6.84 -7.76 -14.93
CA PHE A 591 6.51 -7.32 -13.57
C PHE A 591 5.54 -6.13 -13.59
N ALA A 592 4.83 -5.93 -12.48
CA ALA A 592 4.16 -4.67 -12.16
C ALA A 592 4.97 -3.85 -11.15
N LEU A 593 4.92 -2.53 -11.26
CA LEU A 593 5.42 -1.59 -10.26
C LEU A 593 4.24 -0.96 -9.54
N LEU A 594 4.15 -1.21 -8.24
CA LEU A 594 3.27 -0.51 -7.32
C LEU A 594 4.05 0.64 -6.71
N LEU A 595 3.70 1.86 -7.11
CA LEU A 595 4.24 3.08 -6.52
C LEU A 595 3.38 3.48 -5.33
N LEU A 596 4.01 3.64 -4.17
CA LEU A 596 3.38 4.09 -2.93
C LEU A 596 3.87 5.48 -2.57
N ASN A 597 2.96 6.46 -2.59
CA ASN A 597 3.22 7.76 -1.99
C ASN A 597 2.86 7.68 -0.50
N THR A 598 3.84 7.85 0.37
CA THR A 598 3.70 7.73 1.83
C THR A 598 4.17 9.00 2.52
N THR A 599 3.85 9.15 3.80
CA THR A 599 4.37 10.25 4.65
C THR A 599 5.90 10.28 4.76
N THR A 600 6.61 9.18 4.45
CA THR A 600 8.08 9.08 4.48
C THR A 600 8.75 9.17 3.11
N GLY A 601 7.99 9.24 2.02
CA GLY A 601 8.58 9.18 0.68
C GLY A 601 7.68 8.60 -0.41
N LEU A 602 8.17 8.67 -1.64
CA LEU A 602 7.67 7.87 -2.77
C LEU A 602 8.52 6.61 -2.86
N HIS A 603 7.87 5.44 -2.89
CA HIS A 603 8.53 4.13 -2.86
C HIS A 603 8.04 3.25 -4.01
N GLY A 604 8.94 2.39 -4.53
CA GLY A 604 8.60 1.38 -5.53
C GLY A 604 8.51 0.00 -4.90
N ILE A 605 7.49 -0.77 -5.27
CA ILE A 605 7.38 -2.20 -4.97
C ILE A 605 7.17 -2.95 -6.28
N ARG A 606 8.11 -3.83 -6.63
CA ARG A 606 7.98 -4.73 -7.78
C ARG A 606 7.13 -5.93 -7.38
N VAL A 607 6.08 -6.22 -8.14
CA VAL A 607 5.25 -7.43 -8.04
C VAL A 607 5.50 -8.31 -9.27
N LYS A 608 5.90 -9.56 -9.04
CA LYS A 608 6.24 -10.54 -10.07
C LYS A 608 5.01 -11.37 -10.49
N PRO A 609 5.01 -12.00 -11.68
CA PRO A 609 3.90 -12.82 -12.20
C PRO A 609 3.42 -13.97 -11.31
N ASP A 610 4.26 -14.45 -10.40
CA ASP A 610 3.97 -15.49 -9.40
C ASP A 610 3.29 -14.95 -8.13
N GLY A 611 3.22 -13.62 -7.95
CA GLY A 611 2.73 -12.97 -6.74
C GLY A 611 3.80 -12.68 -5.69
N SER A 612 5.07 -12.97 -5.95
CA SER A 612 6.18 -12.46 -5.12
C SER A 612 6.29 -10.94 -5.26
N TYR A 613 6.70 -10.25 -4.19
CA TYR A 613 6.95 -8.82 -4.21
C TYR A 613 8.23 -8.43 -3.44
N GLU A 614 8.83 -7.30 -3.84
CA GLU A 614 10.06 -6.75 -3.24
C GLU A 614 10.10 -5.21 -3.41
N PRO A 615 10.58 -4.43 -2.42
CA PRO A 615 10.89 -3.01 -2.61
C PRO A 615 12.01 -2.80 -3.65
N VAL A 616 11.94 -1.73 -4.45
CA VAL A 616 12.87 -1.43 -5.58
C VAL A 616 13.19 0.04 -5.78
#